data_AF-A0A239Q138-F1
#
_entry.id   AF-A0A239Q138-F1
#
_cell.length_a   1.000
_cell.length_b   1.000
_cell.length_c   1.000
_cell.angle_alpha   90.00
_cell.angle_beta   90.00
_cell.angle_gamma   90.00
#
_symmetry.space_group_name_H-M   'P 1'
#
loop_
_entity.id
_entity.type
_entity.pdbx_description
1 polymer ?
#
loop_
_entity_poly.entity_id
_entity_poly.type
_entity_poly.pdbx_seq_one_letter_code
_entity_poly.pdbx_strand_id
1 'polypeptide(L)'
;MRALSRIGIRRHGAEFFRHLVKRKPRDMTRILPGIIAMAAIVVASNILVQFVIGDWLTWGAFTYPFAFLVTDVMNRVYGAAPARRIVIAGFVVGVVCSLVAAGFDRTTLRIAIGSGTAFLVAQLLDIAIFDMLRKARWWVAPLASTLIGSVVDTALFFGIAFSAALPADVNTGWSNDAVPLLGFGPVTTLWVSLATADWLVKLTLALLALVPFRIIVRNLLRKNQEI
;
A
#
# COMPACT_ATOMS: atom_id res chain seq x y z
N MET A 1 -52.80 22.68 38.52
CA MET A 1 -52.59 22.84 37.07
C MET A 1 -51.11 22.57 36.79
N ARG A 2 -50.76 21.37 36.30
CA ARG A 2 -50.28 21.08 34.92
C ARG A 2 -48.92 21.75 34.63
N ALA A 3 -47.79 21.03 34.69
CA ALA A 3 -47.24 20.09 33.69
C ALA A 3 -46.23 20.75 32.73
N LEU A 4 -45.23 19.95 32.28
CA LEU A 4 -44.12 20.19 31.33
C LEU A 4 -42.80 20.61 32.01
N SER A 5 -41.87 19.74 32.39
CA SER A 5 -41.24 18.60 31.68
C SER A 5 -40.46 18.98 30.41
N ARG A 6 -39.16 18.65 30.45
CA ARG A 6 -38.21 18.41 29.34
C ARG A 6 -37.72 19.70 28.66
N ILE A 7 -36.42 19.88 28.46
CA ILE A 7 -35.65 19.16 27.44
C ILE A 7 -34.15 19.19 27.80
N GLY A 8 -33.59 18.00 28.05
CA GLY A 8 -32.15 17.76 28.28
C GLY A 8 -31.34 17.65 26.99
N ILE A 9 -31.34 18.67 26.12
CA ILE A 9 -30.63 18.64 24.83
C ILE A 9 -29.23 19.27 24.87
N ARG A 10 -28.88 20.08 25.89
CA ARG A 10 -27.57 20.78 25.89
C ARG A 10 -26.37 19.98 26.42
N ARG A 11 -26.56 18.89 27.18
CA ARG A 11 -25.43 18.11 27.74
C ARG A 11 -24.84 17.07 26.78
N HIS A 12 -25.64 16.51 25.86
CA HIS A 12 -25.20 15.41 24.99
C HIS A 12 -24.24 15.85 23.88
N GLY A 13 -24.41 17.04 23.29
CA GLY A 13 -23.53 17.53 22.21
C GLY A 13 -22.09 17.76 22.67
N ALA A 14 -21.90 18.29 23.88
CA ALA A 14 -20.57 18.57 24.43
C ALA A 14 -19.82 17.31 24.92
N GLU A 15 -20.53 16.24 25.27
CA GLU A 15 -19.91 14.94 25.57
C GLU A 15 -19.59 14.14 24.31
N PHE A 16 -20.45 14.22 23.29
CA PHE A 16 -20.21 13.61 21.98
C PHE A 16 -18.98 14.24 21.29
N PHE A 17 -18.88 15.57 21.29
CA PHE A 17 -17.69 16.27 20.79
C PHE A 17 -16.45 16.00 21.65
N ARG A 18 -16.58 15.88 22.97
CA ARG A 18 -15.46 15.45 23.83
C ARG A 18 -15.02 14.01 23.54
N HIS A 19 -15.90 13.10 23.13
CA HIS A 19 -15.53 11.75 22.70
C HIS A 19 -14.83 11.73 21.32
N LEU A 20 -15.22 12.62 20.40
CA LEU A 20 -14.56 12.78 19.11
C LEU A 20 -13.17 13.42 19.23
N VAL A 21 -12.98 14.33 20.20
CA VAL A 21 -11.72 15.06 20.43
C VAL A 21 -10.80 14.36 21.43
N LYS A 22 -11.32 13.61 22.42
CA LYS A 22 -10.51 12.76 23.31
C LYS A 22 -10.24 11.39 22.69
N ARG A 23 -9.53 11.34 21.56
CA ARG A 23 -8.74 10.13 21.29
C ARG A 23 -7.54 10.15 22.20
N LYS A 24 -7.36 9.08 22.97
CA LYS A 24 -6.23 8.94 23.90
C LYS A 24 -4.93 9.21 23.13
N PRO A 25 -4.05 10.13 23.57
CA PRO A 25 -2.75 10.35 22.94
C PRO A 25 -1.91 9.07 22.81
N ARG A 26 -2.24 8.04 23.60
CA ARG A 26 -1.66 6.69 23.57
C ARG A 26 -1.97 5.87 22.32
N ASP A 27 -3.03 6.16 21.55
CA ASP A 27 -3.35 5.39 20.34
C ASP A 27 -2.56 5.87 19.12
N MET A 28 -2.28 7.18 19.04
CA MET A 28 -1.54 7.77 17.92
C MET A 28 -0.03 7.45 17.98
N THR A 29 0.54 7.44 19.18
CA THR A 29 1.96 7.13 19.42
C THR A 29 2.30 5.68 19.07
N ARG A 30 1.34 4.76 19.15
CA ARG A 30 1.53 3.34 18.81
C ARG A 30 1.58 3.06 17.32
N ILE A 31 0.86 3.85 16.51
CA ILE A 31 0.81 3.68 15.05
C ILE A 31 1.87 4.50 14.30
N LEU A 32 2.44 5.51 14.97
CA LEU A 32 3.39 6.46 14.39
C LEU A 32 4.61 5.78 13.73
N PRO A 33 5.25 4.75 14.32
CA PRO A 33 6.36 4.07 13.66
C PRO A 33 5.94 3.44 12.32
N GLY A 34 4.74 2.88 12.25
CA GLY A 34 4.20 2.32 11.01
C GLY A 34 3.88 3.39 9.96
N ILE A 35 3.38 4.56 10.37
CA ILE A 35 3.16 5.70 9.47
C ILE A 35 4.50 6.16 8.87
N ILE A 36 5.53 6.32 9.71
CA ILE A 36 6.86 6.75 9.27
C ILE A 36 7.48 5.73 8.32
N ALA A 37 7.42 4.43 8.66
CA ALA A 37 7.94 3.36 7.81
C ALA A 37 7.23 3.31 6.46
N MET A 38 5.90 3.39 6.44
CA MET A 38 5.11 3.42 5.21
C MET A 38 5.45 4.64 4.36
N ALA A 39 5.47 5.84 4.95
CA ALA A 39 5.82 7.07 4.24
C ALA A 39 7.24 7.00 3.65
N ALA A 40 8.22 6.52 4.42
CA ALA A 40 9.59 6.36 3.96
C ALA A 40 9.70 5.40 2.78
N ILE A 41 9.02 4.25 2.83
CA ILE A 41 8.99 3.28 1.72
C ILE A 41 8.33 3.90 0.49
N VAL A 42 7.21 4.60 0.64
CA VAL A 42 6.50 5.24 -0.48
C VAL A 42 7.37 6.32 -1.13
N VAL A 43 8.01 7.19 -0.34
CA VAL A 43 8.93 8.21 -0.85
C VAL A 43 10.11 7.55 -1.56
N ALA A 44 10.75 6.57 -0.91
CA ALA A 44 11.88 5.85 -1.49
C ALA A 44 11.48 5.19 -2.82
N SER A 45 10.33 4.53 -2.89
CA SER A 45 9.85 3.86 -4.11
C SER A 45 9.58 4.86 -5.24
N ASN A 46 9.02 6.04 -4.94
CA ASN A 46 8.79 7.10 -5.94
C ASN A 46 10.08 7.74 -6.46
N ILE A 47 11.14 7.75 -5.67
CA ILE A 47 12.47 8.22 -6.11
C ILE A 47 13.16 7.09 -6.90
N LEU A 48 13.18 5.89 -6.34
CA LEU A 48 13.91 4.73 -6.86
C LEU A 48 13.32 4.17 -8.15
N VAL A 49 12.04 4.40 -8.45
CA VAL A 49 11.45 4.04 -9.74
C VAL A 49 12.11 4.76 -10.92
N GLN A 50 12.81 5.89 -10.69
CA GLN A 50 13.52 6.61 -11.74
C GLN A 50 14.89 5.99 -12.09
N PHE A 51 15.35 5.00 -11.33
CA PHE A 51 16.65 4.36 -11.53
C PHE A 51 16.45 2.94 -12.04
N VAL A 52 16.87 2.70 -13.29
CA VAL A 52 16.75 1.41 -13.97
C VAL A 52 17.87 0.46 -13.53
N ILE A 53 17.54 -0.82 -13.44
CA ILE A 53 18.44 -1.96 -13.20
C ILE A 53 18.40 -2.84 -14.45
N GLY A 54 19.53 -2.88 -15.16
CA GLY A 54 19.59 -3.51 -16.49
C GLY A 54 18.66 -2.80 -17.46
N ASP A 55 18.02 -3.55 -18.34
CA ASP A 55 17.13 -3.00 -19.38
C ASP A 55 15.63 -3.13 -19.04
N TRP A 56 15.30 -3.61 -17.84
CA TRP A 56 13.95 -4.13 -17.57
C TRP A 56 13.31 -3.54 -16.32
N LEU A 57 13.96 -3.62 -15.15
CA LEU A 57 13.34 -3.25 -13.88
C LEU A 57 13.88 -1.94 -13.33
N THR A 58 13.22 -1.40 -12.32
CA THR A 58 13.69 -0.23 -11.58
C THR A 58 13.92 -0.58 -10.11
N TRP A 59 14.70 0.22 -9.40
CA TRP A 59 14.86 0.06 -7.95
C TRP A 59 13.53 0.21 -7.18
N GLY A 60 12.53 0.86 -7.78
CA GLY A 60 11.17 0.92 -7.26
C GLY A 60 10.52 -0.46 -7.07
N ALA A 61 10.73 -1.38 -8.01
CA ALA A 61 10.15 -2.75 -7.95
C ALA A 61 10.65 -3.56 -6.75
N PHE A 62 11.85 -3.26 -6.23
CA PHE A 62 12.44 -3.94 -5.08
C PHE A 62 12.09 -3.28 -3.74
N THR A 63 11.79 -1.98 -3.75
CA THR A 63 11.52 -1.22 -2.53
C THR A 63 10.03 -1.17 -2.18
N TYR A 64 9.18 -1.07 -3.19
CA TYR A 64 7.73 -1.03 -2.99
C TYR A 64 7.15 -2.23 -2.24
N PRO A 65 7.58 -3.49 -2.48
CA PRO A 65 6.97 -4.66 -1.82
C PRO A 65 7.09 -4.64 -0.29
N PHE A 66 8.04 -3.89 0.28
CA PHE A 66 8.14 -3.70 1.72
C PHE A 66 6.94 -2.93 2.31
N ALA A 67 6.16 -2.21 1.51
CA ALA A 67 4.92 -1.57 1.96
C ALA A 67 3.91 -2.61 2.46
N PHE A 68 3.76 -3.74 1.76
CA PHE A 68 2.91 -4.86 2.20
C PHE A 68 3.39 -5.43 3.54
N LEU A 69 4.71 -5.60 3.73
CA LEU A 69 5.26 -6.03 5.02
C LEU A 69 4.87 -5.09 6.16
N VAL A 70 4.97 -3.77 5.95
CA VAL A 70 4.54 -2.79 6.97
C VAL A 70 3.06 -2.92 7.25
N THR A 71 2.22 -3.01 6.22
CA THR A 71 0.77 -3.19 6.36
C THR A 71 0.42 -4.45 7.16
N ASP A 72 1.03 -5.58 6.81
CA ASP A 72 0.84 -6.87 7.48
C ASP A 72 1.23 -6.85 8.96
N VAL A 73 2.40 -6.28 9.27
CA VAL A 73 2.87 -6.12 10.66
C VAL A 73 1.87 -5.30 11.45
N MET A 74 1.42 -4.17 10.90
CA MET A 74 0.51 -3.27 11.58
C MET A 74 -0.88 -3.87 11.74
N ASN A 75 -1.35 -4.62 10.74
CA ASN A 75 -2.62 -5.34 10.81
C ASN A 75 -2.57 -6.46 11.86
N ARG A 76 -1.45 -7.19 11.95
CA ARG A 76 -1.26 -8.24 12.95
C ARG A 76 -1.27 -7.70 14.38
N VAL A 77 -0.50 -6.64 14.62
CA VAL A 77 -0.23 -6.13 15.97
C VAL A 77 -1.36 -5.23 16.46
N TYR A 78 -1.93 -4.39 15.58
CA TYR A 78 -2.89 -3.36 15.95
C TYR A 78 -4.27 -3.52 15.31
N GLY A 79 -4.42 -4.41 14.33
CA GLY A 79 -5.67 -4.68 13.64
C GLY A 79 -5.91 -3.84 12.38
N ALA A 80 -7.00 -4.16 11.68
CA ALA A 80 -7.31 -3.59 10.37
C ALA A 80 -7.50 -2.07 10.40
N ALA A 81 -8.14 -1.52 11.44
CA ALA A 81 -8.42 -0.08 11.51
C ALA A 81 -7.14 0.78 11.60
N PRO A 82 -6.15 0.46 12.46
CA PRO A 82 -4.82 1.08 12.41
C PRO A 82 -4.08 0.88 11.08
N ALA A 83 -4.10 -0.33 10.51
CA ALA A 83 -3.44 -0.60 9.23
C ALA A 83 -3.98 0.30 8.11
N ARG A 84 -5.31 0.46 8.02
CA ARG A 84 -5.95 1.37 7.04
C ARG A 84 -5.47 2.81 7.17
N ARG A 85 -5.24 3.30 8.39
CA ARG A 85 -4.75 4.68 8.60
C ARG A 85 -3.34 4.88 8.05
N ILE A 86 -2.49 3.86 8.20
CA ILE A 86 -1.11 3.89 7.71
C ILE A 86 -1.08 3.85 6.19
N VAL A 87 -1.92 3.00 5.59
CA VAL A 87 -2.13 2.97 4.13
C VAL A 87 -2.63 4.32 3.62
N ILE A 88 -3.63 4.94 4.26
CA ILE A 88 -4.11 6.27 3.86
C ILE A 88 -3.01 7.32 3.97
N ALA A 89 -2.21 7.30 5.04
CA ALA A 89 -1.07 8.22 5.19
C ALA A 89 -0.03 8.01 4.07
N GLY A 90 0.32 6.75 3.78
CA GLY A 90 1.20 6.38 2.66
C GLY A 90 0.64 6.83 1.32
N PHE A 91 -0.66 6.66 1.08
CA PHE A 91 -1.33 7.11 -0.14
C PHE A 91 -1.25 8.63 -0.30
N VAL A 92 -1.53 9.41 0.75
CA VAL A 92 -1.41 10.87 0.72
C VAL A 92 0.03 11.29 0.40
N VAL A 93 1.02 10.65 1.02
CA VAL A 93 2.44 10.88 0.72
C VAL A 93 2.75 10.54 -0.73
N GLY A 94 2.27 9.41 -1.24
CA GLY A 94 2.46 8.98 -2.62
C GLY A 94 1.84 9.93 -3.65
N VAL A 95 0.64 10.46 -3.36
CA VAL A 95 -0.01 11.49 -4.18
C VAL A 95 0.85 12.75 -4.22
N VAL A 96 1.32 13.23 -3.06
CA VAL A 96 2.20 14.40 -3.01
C VAL A 96 3.49 14.16 -3.80
N CYS A 97 4.15 13.02 -3.62
CA CYS A 97 5.34 12.65 -4.39
C CYS A 97 5.06 12.61 -5.90
N SER A 98 3.94 12.04 -6.31
CA SER A 98 3.55 11.92 -7.72
C SER A 98 3.23 13.28 -8.34
N LEU A 99 2.56 14.17 -7.61
CA LEU A 99 2.27 15.54 -8.05
C LEU A 99 3.55 16.36 -8.19
N VAL A 100 4.48 16.24 -7.24
CA VAL A 100 5.80 16.87 -7.31
C VAL A 100 6.55 16.34 -8.53
N ALA A 101 6.62 15.01 -8.71
CA ALA A 101 7.28 14.40 -9.85
C ALA A 101 6.65 14.83 -11.19
N ALA A 102 5.33 14.99 -11.25
CA ALA A 102 4.63 15.46 -12.43
C ALA A 102 4.94 16.93 -12.73
N GLY A 103 5.08 17.77 -11.71
CA GLY A 103 5.53 19.16 -11.87
C GLY A 103 6.98 19.31 -12.37
N PHE A 104 7.77 18.24 -12.33
CA PHE A 104 9.13 18.17 -12.87
C PHE A 104 9.23 17.29 -14.13
N ASP A 105 8.11 16.98 -14.78
CA ASP A 105 8.03 16.12 -15.98
C ASP A 105 8.66 14.72 -15.80
N ARG A 106 8.77 14.24 -14.55
CA ARG A 106 9.32 12.91 -14.21
C ARG A 106 8.30 11.79 -14.25
N THR A 107 7.02 12.13 -14.18
CA THR A 107 5.90 11.20 -14.30
C THR A 107 4.72 11.91 -14.94
N THR A 108 3.75 11.12 -15.37
CA THR A 108 2.55 11.64 -16.02
C THR A 108 1.35 11.52 -15.09
N LEU A 109 0.29 12.29 -15.36
CA LEU A 109 -0.94 12.19 -14.57
C LEU A 109 -1.53 10.78 -14.64
N ARG A 110 -1.41 10.11 -15.79
CA ARG A 110 -1.89 8.75 -15.99
C ARG A 110 -1.13 7.73 -15.14
N ILE A 111 0.20 7.81 -15.11
CA ILE A 111 1.04 6.96 -14.25
C ILE A 111 0.74 7.24 -12.77
N ALA A 112 0.57 8.51 -12.38
CA ALA A 112 0.21 8.89 -11.02
C ALA A 112 -1.15 8.31 -10.59
N ILE A 113 -2.18 8.38 -11.45
CA ILE A 113 -3.50 7.78 -11.19
C ILE A 113 -3.39 6.26 -11.09
N GLY A 114 -2.64 5.62 -11.99
CA GLY A 114 -2.40 4.17 -11.96
C GLY A 114 -1.73 3.73 -10.66
N SER A 115 -0.65 4.41 -10.26
CA SER A 115 0.08 4.15 -9.00
C SER A 115 -0.79 4.33 -7.78
N GLY A 116 -1.51 5.46 -7.67
CA GLY A 116 -2.40 5.73 -6.54
C GLY A 116 -3.55 4.72 -6.43
N THR A 117 -4.15 4.36 -7.57
CA THR A 117 -5.26 3.39 -7.62
C THR A 117 -4.79 2.00 -7.24
N ALA A 118 -3.69 1.53 -7.85
CA ALA A 118 -3.10 0.23 -7.55
C ALA A 118 -2.73 0.13 -6.07
N PHE A 119 -1.99 1.13 -5.54
CA PHE A 119 -1.61 1.19 -4.14
C PHE A 119 -2.81 1.07 -3.21
N LEU A 120 -3.82 1.93 -3.39
CA LEU A 120 -4.93 2.00 -2.46
C LEU A 120 -5.77 0.72 -2.50
N VAL A 121 -6.11 0.23 -3.70
CA VAL A 121 -6.91 -1.00 -3.85
C VAL A 121 -6.16 -2.21 -3.32
N ALA A 122 -4.90 -2.38 -3.69
CA ALA A 122 -4.11 -3.54 -3.28
C ALA A 122 -3.86 -3.58 -1.77
N GLN A 123 -3.51 -2.44 -1.16
CA GLN A 123 -3.25 -2.36 0.27
C GLN A 123 -4.54 -2.55 1.10
N LEU A 124 -5.69 -2.05 0.63
CA LEU A 124 -6.96 -2.28 1.32
C LEU A 124 -7.43 -3.74 1.18
N LEU A 125 -7.21 -4.35 0.01
CA LEU A 125 -7.49 -5.76 -0.24
C LEU A 125 -6.60 -6.66 0.62
N ASP A 126 -5.31 -6.36 0.69
CA ASP A 126 -4.34 -7.02 1.56
C ASP A 126 -4.83 -7.02 3.02
N ILE A 127 -5.19 -5.85 3.55
CA ILE A 127 -5.73 -5.74 4.92
C ILE A 127 -6.96 -6.63 5.12
N ALA A 128 -7.88 -6.66 4.16
CA ALA A 128 -9.12 -7.42 4.26
C ALA A 128 -8.87 -8.93 4.24
N ILE A 129 -8.05 -9.41 3.30
CA ILE A 129 -7.70 -10.84 3.19
C ILE A 129 -6.89 -11.28 4.42
N PHE A 130 -5.94 -10.46 4.85
CA PHE A 130 -5.15 -10.75 6.03
C PHE A 130 -6.02 -10.88 7.28
N ASP A 131 -6.94 -9.95 7.51
CA ASP A 131 -7.79 -9.95 8.70
C ASP A 131 -8.75 -11.15 8.70
N MET A 132 -9.26 -11.54 7.51
CA MET A 132 -10.05 -12.76 7.33
C MET A 132 -9.24 -14.02 7.69
N LEU A 133 -7.97 -14.08 7.26
CA LEU A 133 -7.10 -15.24 7.48
C LEU A 133 -6.28 -15.16 8.78
N ARG A 134 -6.50 -14.15 9.63
CA ARG A 134 -5.63 -13.86 10.78
C ARG A 134 -5.52 -15.02 11.79
N LYS A 135 -6.53 -15.88 11.87
CA LYS A 135 -6.56 -17.03 12.80
C LYS A 135 -5.88 -18.28 12.23
N ALA A 136 -5.50 -18.28 10.96
CA ALA A 136 -4.73 -19.36 10.35
C ALA A 136 -3.30 -19.41 10.90
N ARG A 137 -2.47 -20.33 10.38
CA ARG A 137 -1.04 -20.39 10.70
C ARG A 137 -0.40 -19.02 10.45
N TRP A 138 0.60 -18.67 11.27
CA TRP A 138 1.19 -17.31 11.32
C TRP A 138 1.65 -16.75 9.95
N TRP A 139 2.03 -17.63 9.02
CA TRP A 139 2.51 -17.27 7.67
C TRP A 139 1.40 -17.21 6.62
N VAL A 140 0.24 -17.81 6.85
CA VAL A 140 -0.82 -17.95 5.84
C VAL A 140 -1.42 -16.60 5.51
N ALA A 141 -1.80 -15.82 6.54
CA ALA A 141 -2.38 -14.51 6.31
C ALA A 141 -1.44 -13.55 5.57
N PRO A 142 -0.18 -13.28 6.02
CA PRO A 142 0.71 -12.35 5.31
C PRO A 142 1.06 -12.82 3.90
N LEU A 143 1.28 -14.12 3.71
CA LEU A 143 1.61 -14.63 2.37
C LEU A 143 0.40 -14.51 1.43
N ALA A 144 -0.77 -15.00 1.83
CA ALA A 144 -1.94 -15.01 0.95
C ALA A 144 -2.42 -13.58 0.63
N SER A 145 -2.43 -12.68 1.62
CA SER A 145 -2.85 -11.29 1.42
C SER A 145 -1.89 -10.55 0.49
N THR A 146 -0.58 -10.65 0.73
CA THR A 146 0.44 -10.00 -0.10
C THR A 146 0.45 -10.55 -1.52
N LEU A 147 0.29 -11.88 -1.71
CA LEU A 147 0.23 -12.48 -3.04
C LEU A 147 -0.96 -11.98 -3.85
N ILE A 148 -2.17 -12.01 -3.26
CA ILE A 148 -3.37 -11.55 -3.96
C ILE A 148 -3.32 -10.03 -4.17
N GLY A 149 -2.90 -9.28 -3.16
CA GLY A 149 -2.72 -7.84 -3.23
C GLY A 149 -1.72 -7.42 -4.32
N SER A 150 -0.57 -8.08 -4.41
CA SER A 150 0.46 -7.79 -5.42
C SER A 150 0.02 -8.11 -6.85
N VAL A 151 -0.76 -9.18 -7.07
CA VAL A 151 -1.36 -9.46 -8.39
C VAL A 151 -2.28 -8.31 -8.81
N VAL A 152 -3.17 -7.89 -7.90
CA VAL A 152 -4.12 -6.80 -8.17
C VAL A 152 -3.39 -5.46 -8.37
N ASP A 153 -2.38 -5.18 -7.56
CA ASP A 153 -1.51 -4.00 -7.69
C ASP A 153 -0.86 -3.94 -9.07
N THR A 154 -0.16 -4.99 -9.48
CA THR A 154 0.53 -5.05 -10.77
C THR A 154 -0.47 -4.94 -11.93
N ALA A 155 -1.60 -5.66 -11.87
CA ALA A 155 -2.63 -5.61 -12.92
C ALA A 155 -3.22 -4.19 -13.06
N LEU A 156 -3.56 -3.54 -11.95
CA LEU A 156 -4.11 -2.18 -11.96
C LEU A 156 -3.06 -1.16 -12.39
N PHE A 157 -1.84 -1.22 -11.85
CA PHE A 157 -0.79 -0.25 -12.16
C PHE A 157 -0.43 -0.31 -13.64
N PHE A 158 0.00 -1.47 -14.14
CA PHE A 158 0.43 -1.59 -15.52
C PHE A 158 -0.75 -1.45 -16.50
N GLY A 159 -1.92 -1.95 -16.15
CA GLY A 159 -3.13 -1.80 -16.96
C GLY A 159 -3.54 -0.33 -17.10
N ILE A 160 -3.55 0.45 -16.03
CA ILE A 160 -3.91 1.87 -16.08
C ILE A 160 -2.78 2.70 -16.69
N ALA A 161 -1.53 2.47 -16.30
CA ALA A 161 -0.40 3.30 -16.70
C ALA A 161 0.02 3.09 -18.16
N PHE A 162 -0.01 1.85 -18.67
CA PHE A 162 0.70 1.50 -19.91
C PHE A 162 -0.16 0.82 -21.00
N SER A 163 -1.37 0.35 -20.67
CA SER A 163 -2.25 -0.29 -21.67
C SER A 163 -2.62 0.64 -22.83
N ALA A 164 -2.60 0.14 -24.06
CA ALA A 164 -3.10 0.85 -25.24
C ALA A 164 -4.63 1.08 -25.25
N ALA A 165 -5.38 0.43 -24.35
CA ALA A 165 -6.84 0.60 -24.26
C ALA A 165 -7.28 1.96 -23.71
N LEU A 166 -6.37 2.71 -23.08
CA LEU A 166 -6.61 4.05 -22.57
C LEU A 166 -5.91 5.09 -23.46
N PRO A 167 -6.40 6.35 -23.49
CA PRO A 167 -5.84 7.39 -24.36
C PRO A 167 -4.32 7.50 -24.23
N ALA A 168 -3.65 7.65 -25.38
CA ALA A 168 -2.21 7.77 -25.44
C ALA A 168 -1.74 8.98 -24.62
N ASP A 169 -0.79 8.71 -23.75
CA ASP A 169 -0.06 9.70 -23.00
C ASP A 169 1.32 9.88 -23.66
N VAL A 170 1.79 11.13 -23.73
CA VAL A 170 3.08 11.58 -24.29
C VAL A 170 4.25 10.67 -23.89
N ASN A 171 4.18 9.99 -22.74
CA ASN A 171 5.27 9.20 -22.19
C ASN A 171 5.00 7.68 -22.07
N THR A 172 4.05 7.11 -22.81
CA THR A 172 3.66 5.68 -22.67
C THR A 172 3.74 4.86 -23.96
N GLY A 173 4.03 5.49 -25.11
CA GLY A 173 4.09 4.80 -26.41
C GLY A 173 5.10 3.64 -26.44
N TRP A 174 6.32 3.88 -25.93
CA TRP A 174 7.41 2.90 -25.83
C TRP A 174 7.00 1.61 -25.11
N SER A 175 6.08 1.71 -24.13
CA SER A 175 5.66 0.56 -23.32
C SER A 175 4.82 -0.46 -24.09
N ASN A 176 4.35 -0.12 -25.30
CA ASN A 176 3.55 -1.00 -26.16
C ASN A 176 4.37 -1.68 -27.27
N ASP A 177 5.69 -1.48 -27.30
CA ASP A 177 6.58 -2.15 -28.25
C ASP A 177 6.51 -3.67 -28.11
N ALA A 178 6.57 -4.37 -29.24
CA ALA A 178 6.50 -5.82 -29.29
C ALA A 178 7.84 -6.44 -28.86
N VAL A 179 7.83 -7.19 -27.75
CA VAL A 179 9.01 -7.87 -27.22
C VAL A 179 8.67 -9.30 -26.78
N PRO A 180 9.64 -10.23 -26.79
CA PRO A 180 9.45 -11.54 -26.16
C PRO A 180 9.18 -11.39 -24.64
N LEU A 181 8.21 -12.14 -24.12
CA LEU A 181 7.93 -12.18 -22.69
C LEU A 181 9.18 -12.61 -21.91
N LEU A 182 9.64 -11.75 -20.98
CA LEU A 182 10.88 -11.92 -20.21
C LEU A 182 12.14 -12.17 -21.05
N GLY A 183 12.12 -11.85 -22.35
CA GLY A 183 13.24 -12.03 -23.27
C GLY A 183 13.34 -13.40 -23.96
N PHE A 184 12.46 -14.36 -23.65
CA PHE A 184 12.52 -15.73 -24.22
C PHE A 184 11.15 -16.39 -24.51
N GLY A 185 10.05 -15.76 -24.11
CA GLY A 185 8.69 -16.28 -24.29
C GLY A 185 7.96 -15.77 -25.54
N PRO A 186 6.62 -15.92 -25.60
CA PRO A 186 5.82 -15.41 -26.72
C PRO A 186 5.95 -13.89 -26.83
N VAL A 187 5.80 -13.36 -28.05
CA VAL A 187 5.80 -11.92 -28.30
C VAL A 187 4.56 -11.30 -27.68
N THR A 188 4.78 -10.26 -26.87
CA THR A 188 3.76 -9.49 -26.16
C THR A 188 4.16 -8.01 -26.16
N THR A 189 3.37 -7.14 -25.54
CA THR A 189 3.77 -5.74 -25.32
C THR A 189 4.79 -5.62 -24.19
N LEU A 190 5.71 -4.67 -24.32
CA LEU A 190 6.78 -4.44 -23.33
C LEU A 190 6.23 -4.29 -21.91
N TRP A 191 5.16 -3.54 -21.71
CA TRP A 191 4.57 -3.36 -20.39
C TRP A 191 4.06 -4.66 -19.76
N VAL A 192 3.59 -5.63 -20.55
CA VAL A 192 3.17 -6.95 -20.03
C VAL A 192 4.40 -7.75 -19.57
N SER A 193 5.50 -7.66 -20.31
CA SER A 193 6.78 -8.25 -19.91
C SER A 193 7.30 -7.64 -18.61
N LEU A 194 7.26 -6.31 -18.51
CA LEU A 194 7.63 -5.57 -17.31
C LEU A 194 6.73 -5.89 -16.11
N ALA A 195 5.42 -5.97 -16.32
CA ALA A 195 4.45 -6.36 -15.30
C ALA A 195 4.74 -7.75 -14.74
N THR A 196 5.09 -8.69 -15.63
CA THR A 196 5.44 -10.06 -15.24
C THR A 196 6.72 -10.07 -14.42
N ALA A 197 7.75 -9.34 -14.85
CA ALA A 197 9.01 -9.23 -14.12
C ALA A 197 8.82 -8.59 -12.73
N ASP A 198 8.08 -7.48 -12.65
CA ASP A 198 7.72 -6.79 -11.41
C ASP A 198 6.98 -7.72 -10.44
N TRP A 199 6.00 -8.47 -10.95
CA TRP A 199 5.25 -9.42 -10.14
C TRP A 199 6.11 -10.58 -9.61
N LEU A 200 7.05 -11.10 -10.41
CA LEU A 200 7.99 -12.13 -9.95
C LEU A 200 8.92 -11.62 -8.83
N VAL A 201 9.35 -10.37 -8.91
CA VAL A 201 10.10 -9.72 -7.82
C VAL A 201 9.24 -9.61 -6.56
N LYS A 202 7.99 -9.14 -6.70
CA LYS A 202 7.02 -9.07 -5.59
C LYS A 202 6.79 -10.44 -4.94
N LEU A 203 6.60 -11.49 -5.73
CA LEU A 203 6.44 -12.87 -5.27
C LEU A 203 7.65 -13.34 -4.45
N THR A 204 8.85 -13.10 -4.98
CA THR A 204 10.10 -13.47 -4.31
C THR A 204 10.26 -12.72 -2.99
N LEU A 205 10.03 -11.41 -2.99
CA LEU A 205 10.12 -10.58 -1.80
C LEU A 205 9.03 -10.90 -0.78
N ALA A 206 7.82 -11.27 -1.19
CA ALA A 206 6.76 -11.70 -0.28
C ALA A 206 7.16 -12.95 0.51
N LEU A 207 7.79 -13.92 -0.16
CA LEU A 207 8.32 -15.12 0.49
C LEU A 207 9.45 -14.79 1.47
N LEU A 208 10.41 -13.96 1.04
CA LEU A 208 11.52 -13.52 1.90
C LEU A 208 11.03 -12.70 3.10
N ALA A 209 10.01 -11.87 2.91
CA ALA A 209 9.43 -11.00 3.94
C ALA A 209 8.75 -11.77 5.08
N LEU A 210 8.43 -13.06 4.92
CA LEU A 210 7.92 -13.90 6.01
C LEU A 210 8.89 -13.98 7.21
N VAL A 211 10.19 -13.95 6.95
CA VAL A 211 11.23 -13.99 7.99
C VAL A 211 11.20 -12.70 8.84
N PRO A 212 11.41 -11.49 8.28
CA PRO A 212 11.34 -10.26 9.06
C PRO A 212 9.94 -10.04 9.64
N PHE A 213 8.86 -10.40 8.94
CA PHE A 213 7.50 -10.36 9.48
C PHE A 213 7.41 -11.10 10.82
N ARG A 214 7.85 -12.36 10.86
CA ARG A 214 7.79 -13.19 12.07
C ARG A 214 8.61 -12.58 13.21
N ILE A 215 9.80 -12.07 12.92
CA ILE A 215 10.70 -11.48 13.91
C ILE A 215 10.07 -10.21 14.51
N ILE A 216 9.62 -9.28 13.66
CA ILE A 216 9.06 -8.00 14.07
C ILE A 216 7.79 -8.21 14.90
N VAL A 217 6.86 -9.04 14.41
CA VAL A 217 5.59 -9.33 15.10
C VAL A 217 5.86 -9.94 16.47
N ARG A 218 6.76 -10.94 16.57
CA ARG A 218 7.10 -11.58 17.85
C ARG A 218 7.62 -10.55 18.86
N ASN A 219 8.51 -9.66 18.43
CA ASN A 219 9.12 -8.66 19.31
C ASN A 219 8.11 -7.61 19.78
N LEU A 220 7.24 -7.14 18.88
CA LEU A 220 6.21 -6.15 19.20
C LEU A 220 5.12 -6.71 20.13
N LEU A 221 4.68 -7.96 19.89
CA LEU A 221 3.70 -8.61 20.75
C LEU A 221 4.25 -8.89 22.15
N ARG A 222 5.53 -9.30 22.26
CA ARG A 222 6.17 -9.49 23.58
C ARG A 222 6.20 -8.19 24.38
N LYS A 223 6.62 -7.09 23.74
CA LYS A 223 6.68 -5.78 24.39
C LYS A 223 5.31 -5.27 24.85
N ASN A 224 4.24 -5.60 24.11
CA ASN A 224 2.88 -5.25 24.51
C ASN A 224 2.35 -6.06 25.71
N GLN A 225 2.96 -7.20 26.04
CA GLN A 225 2.61 -7.99 27.23
C GLN A 225 3.39 -7.55 28.49
N GLU A 226 4.51 -6.84 28.32
CA GLU A 226 5.36 -6.33 29.40
C GLU A 226 4.90 -4.94 29.93
N ILE A 227 3.86 -4.33 29.33
CA ILE A 227 3.31 -3.00 29.65
C ILE A 227 1.86 -3.11 30.13
#